data_AF-A0A5C9BL39-F1
#
_entry.id   AF-A0A5C9BL39-F1
#
_cell.length_a   1.000
_cell.length_b   1.000
_cell.length_c   1.000
_cell.angle_alpha   90.00
_cell.angle_beta   90.00
_cell.angle_gamma   90.00
#
_symmetry.space_group_name_H-M   'P 1'
#
loop_
_entity.id
_entity.type
_entity.pdbx_description
1 polymer ?
#
loop_
_entity_poly.entity_id
_entity_poly.type
_entity_poly.pdbx_seq_one_letter_code
_entity_poly.pdbx_strand_id
1 'polypeptide(L)'
;MIRRLLAVSVFGLVCVSLLVTFDATAGELRAGAFAMDVTPLKFPISMNGNMQDAPAKKAADPLHARCLVLDDGKTRVAFVVVDNCVIRRELMDDAKQRASKLTDIPTDRMTISATHAHSCPTVAGVFQSEPIPEYVEFLTERISAGIKQANDNLAPARVAWGVGRDENQVFNRRWLLKEPTNETNPFGLIDKARMNPGFNN
;
A
#
# COMPACT_ATOMS: atom_id res chain seq x y z
N MET A 1 -91.17 -3.90 28.62
CA MET A 1 -89.78 -3.87 29.10
C MET A 1 -88.89 -3.27 28.01
N ILE A 2 -88.32 -2.10 28.27
CA ILE A 2 -87.55 -1.29 27.32
C ILE A 2 -86.13 -1.84 27.23
N ARG A 3 -85.66 -2.24 26.05
CA ARG A 3 -84.24 -2.55 25.80
C ARG A 3 -83.61 -1.41 25.00
N ARG A 4 -82.74 -0.64 25.65
CA ARG A 4 -81.87 0.36 25.04
C ARG A 4 -80.68 -0.35 24.40
N LEU A 5 -80.43 -0.11 23.12
CA LEU A 5 -79.21 -0.51 22.42
C LEU A 5 -78.22 0.66 22.49
N LEU A 6 -77.08 0.43 23.15
CA LEU A 6 -75.93 1.33 23.20
C LEU A 6 -75.12 1.14 21.92
N ALA A 7 -74.97 2.22 21.13
CA ALA A 7 -74.02 2.28 20.03
C ALA A 7 -72.63 2.57 20.61
N VAL A 8 -71.68 1.67 20.39
CA VAL A 8 -70.26 1.87 20.72
C VAL A 8 -69.57 2.41 19.48
N SER A 9 -69.17 3.68 19.50
CA SER A 9 -68.33 4.28 18.46
C SER A 9 -66.87 3.95 18.74
N VAL A 10 -66.25 3.17 17.84
CA VAL A 10 -64.81 2.89 17.86
C VAL A 10 -64.09 4.00 17.10
N PHE A 11 -63.39 4.88 17.81
CA PHE A 11 -62.52 5.89 17.22
C PHE A 11 -61.16 5.24 16.92
N GLY A 12 -60.93 4.90 15.65
CA GLY A 12 -59.64 4.34 15.21
C GLY A 12 -58.57 5.42 15.19
N LEU A 13 -57.61 5.33 16.12
CA LEU A 13 -56.41 6.18 16.12
C LEU A 13 -55.46 5.69 15.02
N VAL A 14 -55.44 6.36 13.87
CA VAL A 14 -54.47 6.08 12.81
C VAL A 14 -53.13 6.71 13.20
N CYS A 15 -52.24 5.91 13.78
CA CYS A 15 -50.83 6.29 13.95
C CYS A 15 -50.15 6.29 12.58
N VAL A 16 -50.09 7.45 11.93
CA VAL A 16 -49.21 7.67 10.78
C VAL A 16 -47.78 7.73 11.31
N SER A 17 -47.08 6.59 11.26
CA SER A 17 -45.64 6.56 11.51
C SER A 17 -44.94 7.23 10.33
N LEU A 18 -44.52 8.48 10.52
CA LEU A 18 -43.54 9.13 9.65
C LEU A 18 -42.23 8.34 9.75
N LEU A 19 -42.00 7.45 8.79
CA LEU A 19 -40.69 6.88 8.53
C LEU A 19 -39.80 8.02 8.03
N VAL A 20 -39.08 8.65 8.96
CA VAL A 20 -37.96 9.52 8.61
C VAL A 20 -36.85 8.59 8.10
N THR A 21 -36.82 8.36 6.79
CA THR A 21 -35.67 7.73 6.13
C THR A 21 -34.52 8.72 6.22
N PHE A 22 -33.57 8.47 7.11
CA PHE A 22 -32.26 9.10 7.03
C PHE A 22 -31.60 8.55 5.77
N ASP A 23 -31.68 9.33 4.69
CA ASP A 23 -30.91 9.07 3.49
C ASP A 23 -29.45 9.43 3.80
N ALA A 24 -28.74 8.49 4.44
CA ALA A 24 -27.30 8.53 4.48
C ALA A 24 -26.82 8.21 3.05
N THR A 25 -26.89 9.21 2.17
CA THR A 25 -26.33 9.16 0.82
C THR A 25 -24.80 9.21 0.92
N ALA A 26 -24.21 8.15 1.46
CA ALA A 26 -22.88 7.77 1.02
C ALA A 26 -23.01 7.40 -0.46
N GLY A 27 -22.17 7.95 -1.34
CA GLY A 27 -22.15 7.51 -2.73
C GLY A 27 -21.87 6.02 -2.78
N GLU A 28 -22.33 5.36 -3.85
CA GLU A 28 -21.94 3.97 -4.10
C GLU A 28 -20.41 3.89 -4.10
N LEU A 29 -19.83 3.08 -3.20
CA LEU A 29 -18.38 2.90 -3.12
C LEU A 29 -17.89 2.41 -4.48
N ARG A 30 -16.86 3.06 -5.01
CA ARG A 30 -16.16 2.64 -6.22
C ARG A 30 -14.71 2.32 -5.91
N ALA A 31 -14.17 1.36 -6.62
CA ALA A 31 -12.77 1.00 -6.55
C ALA A 31 -12.23 0.77 -7.96
N GLY A 32 -10.98 1.15 -8.16
CA GLY A 32 -10.25 0.90 -9.39
C GLY A 32 -8.83 0.47 -9.05
N ALA A 33 -8.35 -0.55 -9.74
CA ALA A 33 -7.05 -1.14 -9.48
C ALA A 33 -6.24 -1.28 -10.76
N PHE A 34 -4.93 -1.15 -10.64
CA PHE A 34 -4.00 -1.38 -11.74
C PHE A 34 -2.62 -1.78 -11.21
N ALA A 35 -2.04 -2.82 -11.80
CA ALA A 35 -0.65 -3.21 -11.52
C ALA A 35 0.24 -2.68 -12.64
N MET A 36 0.92 -1.55 -12.39
CA MET A 36 1.80 -0.93 -13.36
C MET A 36 3.15 -1.64 -13.38
N ASP A 37 3.59 -2.08 -14.55
CA ASP A 37 4.94 -2.64 -14.73
C ASP A 37 6.01 -1.54 -14.55
N VAL A 38 6.92 -1.77 -13.62
CA VAL A 38 8.06 -0.90 -13.27
C VAL A 38 9.40 -1.61 -13.45
N THR A 39 9.43 -2.70 -14.22
CA THR A 39 10.65 -3.46 -14.52
C THR A 39 11.66 -2.58 -15.26
N PRO A 40 12.94 -2.55 -14.86
CA PRO A 40 13.97 -1.80 -15.57
C PRO A 40 14.08 -2.21 -17.03
N LEU A 41 14.22 -1.21 -17.91
CA LEU A 41 14.44 -1.42 -19.33
C LEU A 41 15.93 -1.53 -19.68
N LYS A 42 16.83 -1.13 -18.78
CA LYS A 42 18.27 -1.10 -18.98
C LYS A 42 18.99 -1.86 -17.87
N PHE A 43 19.98 -2.65 -18.29
CA PHE A 43 20.88 -3.43 -17.44
C PHE A 43 22.33 -3.21 -17.90
N PRO A 44 23.34 -3.37 -17.03
CA PRO A 44 23.21 -3.71 -15.62
C PRO A 44 22.65 -2.55 -14.77
N ILE A 45 22.01 -2.87 -13.64
CA ILE A 45 21.47 -1.87 -12.71
C ILE A 45 21.76 -2.28 -11.26
N SER A 46 22.18 -1.33 -10.43
CA SER A 46 22.42 -1.54 -9.00
C SER A 46 21.14 -2.02 -8.31
N MET A 47 21.29 -2.85 -7.28
CA MET A 47 20.19 -3.35 -6.44
C MET A 47 20.40 -3.00 -4.98
N ASN A 48 19.33 -2.60 -4.31
CA ASN A 48 19.31 -2.51 -2.85
C ASN A 48 19.07 -3.91 -2.25
N GLY A 49 19.78 -4.23 -1.16
CA GLY A 49 19.51 -5.44 -0.38
C GLY A 49 20.73 -6.06 0.29
N ASN A 50 21.92 -5.68 -0.14
CA ASN A 50 23.20 -6.11 0.42
C ASN A 50 24.05 -4.91 0.85
N MET A 51 25.17 -5.17 1.53
CA MET A 51 26.12 -4.11 1.92
C MET A 51 27.06 -3.71 0.78
N GLN A 52 27.34 -4.63 -0.13
CA GLN A 52 28.08 -4.38 -1.36
C GLN A 52 27.12 -4.29 -2.55
N ASP A 53 27.47 -3.47 -3.54
CA ASP A 53 26.70 -3.42 -4.77
C ASP A 53 26.87 -4.71 -5.57
N ALA A 54 25.74 -5.22 -6.07
CA ALA A 54 25.69 -6.41 -6.90
C ALA A 54 24.71 -6.15 -8.05
N PRO A 55 25.15 -5.49 -9.13
CA PRO A 55 24.27 -5.10 -10.21
C PRO A 55 23.57 -6.28 -10.88
N ALA A 56 22.25 -6.19 -11.02
CA ALA A 56 21.47 -7.14 -11.79
C ALA A 56 21.81 -7.03 -13.27
N LYS A 57 21.86 -8.17 -13.96
CA LYS A 57 22.08 -8.24 -15.43
C LYS A 57 20.79 -8.43 -16.23
N LYS A 58 19.71 -8.82 -15.55
CA LYS A 58 18.37 -9.05 -16.10
C LYS A 58 17.35 -9.01 -14.96
N ALA A 59 16.07 -8.83 -15.31
CA ALA A 59 14.96 -9.12 -14.41
C ALA A 59 14.74 -10.64 -14.35
N ALA A 60 14.54 -11.17 -13.14
CA ALA A 60 14.08 -12.56 -12.96
C ALA A 60 12.54 -12.64 -13.11
N ASP A 61 11.85 -11.67 -12.51
CA ASP A 61 10.40 -11.52 -12.54
C ASP A 61 10.02 -10.05 -12.81
N PRO A 62 8.81 -9.77 -13.33
CA PRO A 62 8.33 -8.41 -13.48
C PRO A 62 8.11 -7.72 -12.14
N LEU A 63 8.48 -6.45 -12.05
CA LEU A 63 8.26 -5.60 -10.88
C LEU A 63 7.02 -4.73 -11.08
N HIS A 64 6.26 -4.48 -10.01
CA HIS A 64 5.03 -3.70 -10.12
C HIS A 64 4.93 -2.55 -9.11
N ALA A 65 4.30 -1.46 -9.55
CA ALA A 65 3.58 -0.54 -8.67
C ALA A 65 2.09 -0.91 -8.71
N ARG A 66 1.59 -1.50 -7.62
CA ARG A 66 0.18 -1.93 -7.49
C ARG A 66 -0.62 -0.78 -6.91
N CYS A 67 -1.46 -0.17 -7.73
CA CYS A 67 -2.26 0.99 -7.41
C CYS A 67 -3.72 0.60 -7.16
N LEU A 68 -4.29 1.12 -6.08
CA LEU A 68 -5.71 1.02 -5.73
C LEU A 68 -6.25 2.42 -5.45
N VAL A 69 -7.31 2.82 -6.16
CA VAL A 69 -8.06 4.05 -5.90
C VAL A 69 -9.43 3.67 -5.36
N LEU A 70 -9.82 4.31 -4.26
CA LEU A 70 -11.16 4.17 -3.65
C LEU A 70 -11.87 5.52 -3.72
N ASP A 71 -13.17 5.49 -4.02
CA ASP A 71 -14.04 6.68 -4.13
C ASP A 71 -15.38 6.41 -3.42
N ASP A 72 -15.76 7.25 -2.46
CA ASP A 72 -17.06 7.19 -1.76
C ASP A 72 -18.13 8.15 -2.34
N GLY A 73 -17.82 8.75 -3.50
CA GLY A 73 -18.62 9.79 -4.16
C GLY A 73 -18.32 11.22 -3.69
N LYS A 74 -17.55 11.39 -2.61
CA LYS A 74 -17.12 12.70 -2.05
C LYS A 74 -15.60 12.82 -1.97
N THR A 75 -14.93 11.72 -1.69
CA THR A 75 -13.51 11.62 -1.38
C THR A 75 -12.90 10.48 -2.17
N ARG A 76 -11.81 10.79 -2.88
CA ARG A 76 -10.92 9.80 -3.47
C ARG A 76 -9.63 9.69 -2.68
N VAL A 77 -9.17 8.45 -2.49
CA VAL A 77 -7.87 8.11 -1.90
C VAL A 77 -7.14 7.12 -2.80
N ALA A 78 -5.81 7.18 -2.82
CA ALA A 78 -4.98 6.25 -3.56
C ALA A 78 -3.96 5.54 -2.65
N PHE A 79 -3.86 4.22 -2.81
CA PHE A 79 -2.84 3.38 -2.18
C PHE A 79 -1.95 2.78 -3.26
N VAL A 80 -0.65 2.81 -3.03
CA VAL A 80 0.34 2.20 -3.93
C VAL A 80 1.32 1.36 -3.12
N VAL A 81 1.51 0.11 -3.54
CA VAL A 81 2.57 -0.77 -3.04
C VAL A 81 3.52 -1.06 -4.19
N VAL A 82 4.78 -0.65 -4.05
CA VAL A 82 5.81 -0.74 -5.08
C VAL A 82 6.78 -1.85 -4.72
N ASP A 83 7.08 -2.73 -5.68
CA ASP A 83 8.15 -3.71 -5.57
C ASP A 83 9.52 -2.99 -5.57
N ASN A 84 9.97 -2.62 -4.37
CA ASN A 84 11.24 -1.94 -4.14
C ASN A 84 11.74 -2.19 -2.71
N CYS A 85 13.03 -1.96 -2.44
CA CYS A 85 13.60 -2.06 -1.10
C CYS A 85 13.29 -0.81 -0.26
N VAL A 86 13.73 0.36 -0.74
CA VAL A 86 13.61 1.64 -0.04
C VAL A 86 13.38 2.72 -1.07
N ILE A 87 12.33 3.52 -0.88
CA ILE A 87 11.98 4.62 -1.78
C ILE A 87 12.14 5.93 -1.02
N ARG A 88 12.89 6.88 -1.58
CA ARG A 88 13.06 8.19 -0.96
C ARG A 88 11.78 9.02 -1.03
N ARG A 89 11.63 9.93 -0.07
CA ARG A 89 10.45 10.80 0.04
C ARG A 89 10.25 11.62 -1.22
N GLU A 90 11.32 12.16 -1.79
CA GLU A 90 11.26 13.08 -2.94
C GLU A 90 10.65 12.39 -4.17
N LEU A 91 11.02 11.13 -4.41
CA LEU A 91 10.46 10.30 -5.48
C LEU A 91 8.95 10.11 -5.28
N MET A 92 8.55 9.75 -4.06
CA MET A 92 7.13 9.56 -3.74
C MET A 92 6.33 10.85 -3.85
N ASP A 93 6.87 11.97 -3.36
CA ASP A 93 6.20 13.28 -3.42
C ASP A 93 6.02 13.76 -4.87
N ASP A 94 7.03 13.60 -5.72
CA ASP A 94 6.94 13.93 -7.13
C ASP A 94 5.90 13.05 -7.86
N ALA A 95 5.92 11.74 -7.62
CA ALA A 95 4.92 10.82 -8.18
C ALA A 95 3.48 11.23 -7.77
N LYS A 96 3.28 11.63 -6.50
CA LYS A 96 1.99 12.14 -6.01
C LYS A 96 1.59 13.45 -6.70
N GLN A 97 2.52 14.39 -6.85
CA GLN A 97 2.24 15.67 -7.53
C GLN A 97 1.82 15.45 -8.99
N ARG A 98 2.52 14.57 -9.71
CA ARG A 98 2.17 14.19 -11.08
C ARG A 98 0.81 13.51 -11.14
N ALA A 99 0.56 12.53 -10.27
CA ALA A 99 -0.73 11.83 -10.20
C ALA A 99 -1.89 12.78 -9.86
N SER A 100 -1.67 13.75 -8.98
CA SER A 100 -2.67 14.73 -8.56
C SER A 100 -3.14 15.56 -9.76
N LYS A 101 -2.22 16.02 -10.60
CA LYS A 101 -2.54 16.74 -11.86
C LYS A 101 -3.32 15.89 -12.86
N LEU A 102 -3.17 14.56 -12.82
CA LEU A 102 -3.82 13.63 -13.76
C LEU A 102 -5.20 13.15 -13.27
N THR A 103 -5.48 13.22 -11.97
CA THR A 103 -6.63 12.54 -11.34
C THR A 103 -7.50 13.44 -10.46
N ASP A 104 -7.03 14.66 -10.17
CA ASP A 104 -7.58 15.58 -9.18
C ASP A 104 -7.60 15.05 -7.73
N ILE A 105 -6.95 13.91 -7.47
CA ILE A 105 -6.78 13.40 -6.10
C ILE A 105 -5.72 14.27 -5.41
N PRO A 106 -6.01 14.88 -4.24
CA PRO A 106 -5.01 15.61 -3.46
C PRO A 106 -3.84 14.71 -3.00
N THR A 107 -2.64 15.27 -2.93
CA THR A 107 -1.42 14.50 -2.57
C THR A 107 -1.43 13.96 -1.14
N ASP A 108 -2.17 14.62 -0.23
CA ASP A 108 -2.38 14.18 1.16
C ASP A 108 -3.37 12.99 1.28
N ARG A 109 -4.05 12.64 0.18
CA ARG A 109 -4.92 11.46 0.05
C ARG A 109 -4.26 10.31 -0.69
N MET A 110 -2.94 10.37 -0.87
CA MET A 110 -2.15 9.34 -1.53
C MET A 110 -1.12 8.73 -0.58
N THR A 111 -1.11 7.41 -0.48
CA THR A 111 -0.11 6.65 0.27
C THR A 111 0.69 5.77 -0.68
N ILE A 112 2.02 5.88 -0.63
CA ILE A 112 2.94 5.03 -1.41
C ILE A 112 3.84 4.31 -0.41
N SER A 113 4.03 3.01 -0.63
CA SER A 113 4.88 2.15 0.20
C SER A 113 5.72 1.22 -0.68
N ALA A 114 6.79 0.69 -0.09
CA ALA A 114 7.65 -0.31 -0.71
C ALA A 114 7.44 -1.67 -0.04
N THR A 115 7.57 -2.77 -0.79
CA THR A 115 7.51 -4.14 -0.24
C THR A 115 8.72 -4.50 0.62
N HIS A 116 9.78 -3.68 0.56
CA HIS A 116 11.09 -3.97 1.15
C HIS A 116 11.80 -5.19 0.53
N ALA A 117 11.65 -5.37 -0.78
CA ALA A 117 12.31 -6.44 -1.52
C ALA A 117 13.79 -6.13 -1.80
N HIS A 118 14.68 -7.00 -1.32
CA HIS A 118 16.15 -6.89 -1.44
C HIS A 118 16.72 -7.32 -2.82
N SER A 119 15.86 -7.38 -3.84
CA SER A 119 16.23 -7.79 -5.20
C SER A 119 15.61 -6.87 -6.24
N CYS A 120 15.47 -5.60 -5.85
CA CYS A 120 14.89 -4.54 -6.68
C CYS A 120 15.92 -3.45 -6.95
N PRO A 121 15.76 -2.69 -8.06
CA PRO A 121 16.71 -1.66 -8.44
C PRO A 121 16.83 -0.55 -7.41
N THR A 122 18.03 -0.01 -7.31
CA THR A 122 18.35 1.06 -6.38
C THR A 122 17.68 2.36 -6.77
N VAL A 123 16.85 2.90 -5.87
CA VAL A 123 16.23 4.25 -6.00
C VAL A 123 16.51 5.14 -4.78
N ALA A 124 17.12 4.56 -3.73
CA ALA A 124 17.65 5.24 -2.57
C ALA A 124 19.09 4.76 -2.34
N GLY A 125 20.03 5.69 -2.16
CA GLY A 125 21.40 5.36 -1.79
C GLY A 125 21.43 4.68 -0.42
N VAL A 126 21.84 3.41 -0.38
CA VAL A 126 22.00 2.62 0.85
C VAL A 126 23.27 1.80 0.70
N PHE A 127 24.18 1.90 1.67
CA PHE A 127 25.52 1.30 1.60
C PHE A 127 26.25 1.65 0.29
N GLN A 128 26.66 0.64 -0.49
CA GLN A 128 27.42 0.84 -1.73
C GLN A 128 26.52 0.87 -2.98
N SER A 129 25.19 0.79 -2.83
CA SER A 129 24.27 0.85 -3.96
C SER A 129 23.80 2.29 -4.19
N GLU A 130 24.00 2.82 -5.40
CA GLU A 130 23.60 4.17 -5.79
C GLU A 130 22.48 4.16 -6.85
N PRO A 131 21.52 5.10 -6.77
CA PRO A 131 20.42 5.16 -7.72
C PRO A 131 20.88 5.70 -9.07
N ILE A 132 20.34 5.10 -10.15
CA ILE A 132 20.50 5.64 -11.51
C ILE A 132 19.36 6.63 -11.77
N PRO A 133 19.66 7.90 -12.10
CA PRO A 133 18.63 8.93 -12.28
C PRO A 133 17.53 8.55 -13.29
N GLU A 134 17.91 7.86 -14.37
CA GLU A 134 16.97 7.40 -15.39
C GLU A 134 15.91 6.44 -14.81
N TYR A 135 16.30 5.48 -13.98
CA TYR A 135 15.34 4.54 -13.40
C TYR A 135 14.49 5.20 -12.31
N VAL A 136 15.06 6.15 -11.56
CA VAL A 136 14.31 6.96 -10.59
C VAL A 136 13.18 7.74 -11.29
N GLU A 137 13.49 8.40 -12.40
CA GLU A 137 12.51 9.14 -13.18
C GLU A 137 11.46 8.21 -13.78
N PHE A 138 11.90 7.10 -14.39
CA PHE A 138 11.00 6.07 -14.93
C PHE A 138 10.05 5.55 -13.84
N LEU A 139 10.55 5.18 -12.67
CA LEU A 139 9.71 4.69 -11.57
C LEU A 139 8.70 5.74 -11.11
N THR A 140 9.13 7.00 -10.98
CA THR A 140 8.26 8.13 -10.63
C THR A 140 7.11 8.29 -11.61
N GLU A 141 7.42 8.31 -12.91
CA GLU A 141 6.42 8.40 -13.98
C GLU A 141 5.45 7.23 -13.91
N ARG A 142 5.96 5.99 -13.83
CA ARG A 142 5.14 4.78 -13.84
C ARG A 142 4.23 4.70 -12.62
N ILE A 143 4.67 5.09 -11.43
CA ILE A 143 3.79 5.18 -10.24
C ILE A 143 2.63 6.14 -10.52
N SER A 144 2.94 7.34 -11.03
CA SER A 144 1.91 8.35 -11.31
C SER A 144 0.90 7.89 -12.38
N ALA A 145 1.38 7.25 -13.44
CA ALA A 145 0.55 6.66 -14.49
C ALA A 145 -0.28 5.48 -13.97
N GLY A 146 0.26 4.68 -13.06
CA GLY A 146 -0.45 3.59 -12.40
C GLY A 146 -1.62 4.09 -11.55
N ILE A 147 -1.42 5.17 -10.79
CA ILE A 147 -2.50 5.83 -10.03
C ILE A 147 -3.58 6.34 -10.99
N LYS A 148 -3.18 6.98 -12.10
CA LYS A 148 -4.13 7.44 -13.13
C LYS A 148 -4.95 6.30 -13.71
N GLN A 149 -4.30 5.20 -14.11
CA GLN A 149 -5.01 4.05 -14.68
C GLN A 149 -5.95 3.39 -13.67
N ALA A 150 -5.54 3.28 -12.40
CA ALA A 150 -6.40 2.80 -11.33
C ALA A 150 -7.62 3.73 -11.14
N ASN A 151 -7.44 5.05 -11.19
CA ASN A 151 -8.55 6.01 -11.13
C ASN A 151 -9.51 5.89 -12.34
N ASP A 152 -8.99 5.66 -13.54
CA ASP A 152 -9.83 5.46 -14.73
C ASP A 152 -10.64 4.16 -14.68
N ASN A 153 -10.12 3.17 -13.96
CA ASN A 153 -10.76 1.87 -13.77
C ASN A 153 -11.82 1.85 -12.66
N LEU A 154 -12.22 3.00 -12.09
CA LEU A 154 -13.21 3.07 -11.02
C LEU A 154 -14.55 2.45 -11.43
N ALA A 155 -14.96 1.38 -10.74
CA ALA A 155 -16.24 0.72 -10.90
C ALA A 155 -16.93 0.50 -9.54
N PRO A 156 -18.26 0.30 -9.48
CA PRO A 156 -18.96 -0.06 -8.25
C PRO A 156 -18.27 -1.22 -7.51
N ALA A 157 -18.10 -1.07 -6.20
CA ALA A 157 -17.30 -1.97 -5.39
C ALA A 157 -17.88 -2.17 -3.99
N ARG A 158 -17.42 -3.23 -3.33
CA ARG A 158 -17.69 -3.52 -1.92
C ARG A 158 -16.36 -3.73 -1.21
N VAL A 159 -16.30 -3.36 0.06
CA VAL A 159 -15.12 -3.54 0.91
C VAL A 159 -15.47 -4.39 2.12
N ALA A 160 -14.56 -5.30 2.48
CA ALA A 160 -14.60 -6.10 3.69
C ALA A 160 -13.16 -6.24 4.21
N TRP A 161 -13.02 -6.59 5.49
CA TRP A 161 -11.72 -6.83 6.11
C TRP A 161 -11.78 -8.08 7.00
N GLY A 162 -10.62 -8.70 7.21
CA GLY A 162 -10.45 -9.86 8.06
C GLY A 162 -9.03 -9.93 8.60
N VAL A 163 -8.83 -10.73 9.64
CA VAL A 163 -7.53 -10.90 10.31
C VAL A 163 -7.28 -12.39 10.54
N GLY A 164 -6.04 -12.82 10.31
CA GLY A 164 -5.57 -14.19 10.54
C GLY A 164 -4.19 -14.20 11.19
N ARG A 165 -3.73 -15.39 11.59
CA ARG A 165 -2.39 -15.62 12.13
C ARG A 165 -1.58 -16.49 11.17
N ASP A 166 -0.30 -16.14 11.00
CA ASP A 166 0.67 -16.91 10.24
C ASP A 166 1.98 -16.98 11.03
N GLU A 167 2.13 -18.04 11.81
CA GLU A 167 3.23 -18.19 12.77
C GLU A 167 4.49 -18.80 12.14
N ASN A 168 4.40 -19.30 10.90
CA ASN A 168 5.46 -20.11 10.29
C ASN A 168 6.30 -19.36 9.25
N GLN A 169 5.90 -18.15 8.84
CA GLN A 169 6.59 -17.39 7.79
C GLN A 169 7.60 -16.36 8.31
N VAL A 170 7.48 -15.92 9.57
CA VAL A 170 8.33 -14.87 10.13
C VAL A 170 8.88 -15.28 11.49
N PHE A 171 10.14 -14.94 11.74
CA PHE A 171 10.78 -15.11 13.05
C PHE A 171 11.60 -13.86 13.39
N ASN A 172 11.76 -13.59 14.68
CA ASN A 172 12.64 -12.51 15.10
C ASN A 172 14.09 -12.90 14.80
N ARG A 173 14.68 -12.24 13.80
CA ARG A 173 16.06 -12.51 13.39
C ARG A 173 17.13 -11.89 14.30
N ARG A 174 16.78 -11.31 15.45
CA ARG A 174 17.73 -10.71 16.40
C ARG A 174 18.22 -11.77 17.40
N TRP A 175 19.34 -12.41 17.09
CA TRP A 175 19.95 -13.43 17.95
C TRP A 175 20.97 -12.78 18.89
N LEU A 176 20.75 -12.86 20.20
CA LEU A 176 21.70 -12.34 21.20
C LEU A 176 22.91 -13.26 21.31
N LEU A 177 24.12 -12.68 21.29
CA LEU A 177 25.36 -13.42 21.43
C LEU A 177 25.62 -13.73 22.91
N LYS A 178 26.05 -14.96 23.23
CA LYS A 178 26.24 -15.44 24.61
C LYS A 178 27.55 -14.99 25.27
N GLU A 179 28.52 -14.50 24.50
CA GLU A 179 29.84 -14.01 24.94
C GLU A 179 30.33 -12.93 23.95
N PRO A 180 31.31 -12.06 24.27
CA PRO A 180 31.89 -11.18 23.27
C PRO A 180 32.52 -12.03 22.15
N THR A 181 31.96 -11.94 20.95
CA THR A 181 32.54 -12.58 19.77
C THR A 181 33.74 -11.76 19.31
N ASN A 182 34.84 -12.41 18.92
CA ASN A 182 35.97 -11.74 18.26
C ASN A 182 35.65 -11.29 16.82
N GLU A 183 34.43 -11.54 16.34
CA GLU A 183 33.99 -11.11 15.03
C GLU A 183 33.52 -9.67 15.06
N THR A 184 34.12 -8.86 14.19
CA THR A 184 33.72 -7.50 13.93
C THR A 184 32.64 -7.47 12.85
N ASN A 185 31.69 -6.57 13.02
CA ASN A 185 30.74 -6.25 11.97
C ASN A 185 31.44 -5.48 10.83
N PRO A 186 30.77 -5.24 9.69
CA PRO A 186 31.34 -4.50 8.56
C PRO A 186 31.74 -3.03 8.86
N PHE A 187 31.46 -2.54 10.07
CA PHE A 187 31.90 -1.23 10.58
C PHE A 187 33.06 -1.33 11.58
N GLY A 188 33.62 -2.52 11.82
CA GLY A 188 34.72 -2.74 12.74
C GLY A 188 34.33 -2.82 14.22
N LEU A 189 33.04 -2.89 14.54
CA LEU A 189 32.53 -2.95 15.92
C LEU A 189 32.12 -4.38 16.30
N ILE A 190 32.12 -4.68 17.60
CA ILE A 190 31.61 -5.96 18.11
C ILE A 190 30.10 -5.82 18.32
N ASP A 191 29.32 -6.62 17.58
CA ASP A 191 27.88 -6.66 17.75
C ASP A 191 27.48 -7.43 19.01
N LYS A 192 26.39 -7.01 19.67
CA LYS A 192 25.75 -7.77 20.76
C LYS A 192 24.68 -8.75 20.26
N ALA A 193 24.28 -8.60 19.00
CA ALA A 193 23.26 -9.43 18.37
C ALA A 193 23.53 -9.59 16.88
N ARG A 194 23.20 -10.75 16.30
CA ARG A 194 23.38 -11.03 14.88
C ARG A 194 22.06 -11.33 14.19
N MET A 195 21.95 -10.83 12.95
CA MET A 195 20.73 -10.95 12.15
C MET A 195 20.61 -12.29 11.43
N ASN A 196 21.73 -12.86 11.00
CA ASN A 196 21.80 -14.15 10.30
C ASN A 196 23.03 -14.91 10.80
N PRO A 197 22.97 -15.56 11.98
CA PRO A 197 24.15 -16.23 12.52
C PRO A 197 24.62 -17.41 11.65
N GLY A 198 23.74 -17.99 10.82
CA GLY A 198 24.01 -19.17 9.99
C GLY A 198 23.41 -20.44 10.60
N PHE A 199 23.52 -21.57 9.91
CA PHE A 199 23.01 -22.87 10.38
C PHE A 199 23.92 -23.48 11.47
N ASN A 200 23.35 -24.01 12.55
CA ASN A 200 24.04 -24.60 13.73
C ASN A 200 24.90 -23.65 14.60
N ASN A 201 24.46 -22.40 14.81
CA ASN A 201 25.10 -21.47 15.77
C ASN A 201 24.41 -21.42 17.13
#